data_AF-A0AAT9QXP3-F1
#
_entry.id   AF-A0AAT9QXP3-F1
#
_cell.length_a   1.000
_cell.length_b   1.000
_cell.length_c   1.000
_cell.angle_alpha   90.00
_cell.angle_beta   90.00
_cell.angle_gamma   90.00
#
_symmetry.space_group_name_H-M   'P 1'
#
loop_
_entity.id
_entity.type
_entity.pdbx_description
1 polymer ?
#
loop_
_entity_poly.entity_id
_entity_poly.type
_entity_poly.pdbx_seq_one_letter_code
_entity_poly.pdbx_strand_id
1 'polypeptide(L)'
;MIAQENDQIVNSSTTGTTYVDSEIQFQPEPNAEYEYDLLISYSTESEAPDFRWRWQPETTGGVLFCSFTQAYVLAATGTFNSGAAIIQRRPGNTTDRVAGGNAGIATFLSAYDRGTFSTNAAPDLIKMQFAQNTSSADDTILRGGNQTRLLVQRIR
;
A
#
# COMPACT_ATOMS: atom_id res chain seq x y z
N MET A 1 9.07 11.76 -7.58
CA MET A 1 7.69 11.22 -7.54
C MET A 1 7.68 9.94 -8.34
N ILE A 2 7.14 8.86 -7.76
CA ILE A 2 7.02 7.54 -8.38
C ILE A 2 5.53 7.22 -8.53
N ALA A 3 5.19 6.57 -9.63
CA ALA A 3 3.83 6.46 -10.12
C ALA A 3 3.46 5.00 -10.37
N GLN A 4 2.25 4.64 -9.96
CA GLN A 4 1.55 3.49 -10.54
C GLN A 4 0.98 3.97 -11.87
N GLU A 5 1.47 3.39 -12.97
CA GLU A 5 1.05 3.71 -14.33
C GLU A 5 -0.15 2.87 -14.72
N ASN A 6 -0.12 1.56 -14.45
CA ASN A 6 -1.18 0.62 -14.84
C ASN A 6 -1.99 0.10 -13.65
N ASP A 7 -3.25 -0.26 -13.90
CA ASP A 7 -4.02 -1.03 -12.93
C ASP A 7 -3.39 -2.42 -12.76
N GLN A 8 -3.15 -2.82 -11.51
CA GLN A 8 -2.72 -4.19 -11.20
C GLN A 8 -3.81 -4.91 -10.42
N ILE A 9 -4.22 -6.06 -10.94
CA ILE A 9 -5.35 -6.86 -10.46
C ILE A 9 -4.82 -8.09 -9.73
N VAL A 10 -5.34 -8.35 -8.53
CA VAL A 10 -5.08 -9.55 -7.74
C VAL A 10 -6.41 -10.19 -7.33
N ASN A 11 -6.46 -11.52 -7.40
CA ASN A 11 -7.59 -12.31 -6.92
C ASN A 11 -7.11 -13.72 -6.51
N SER A 12 -8.01 -14.52 -5.94
CA SER A 12 -7.69 -15.86 -5.45
C SER A 12 -7.30 -16.86 -6.52
N SER A 13 -7.73 -16.64 -7.77
CA SER A 13 -7.42 -17.52 -8.89
C SER A 13 -6.03 -17.27 -9.49
N THR A 14 -5.48 -16.07 -9.31
CA THR A 14 -4.17 -15.67 -9.87
C THR A 14 -3.07 -15.62 -8.82
N THR A 15 -3.32 -14.95 -7.70
CA THR A 15 -2.29 -14.64 -6.68
C THR A 15 -2.66 -15.14 -5.29
N GLY A 16 -3.94 -15.45 -5.03
CA GLY A 16 -4.38 -15.74 -3.68
C GLY A 16 -4.20 -14.52 -2.79
N THR A 17 -3.78 -14.77 -1.56
CA THR A 17 -3.32 -13.76 -0.61
C THR A 17 -1.81 -13.50 -0.71
N THR A 18 -1.14 -14.01 -1.75
CA THR A 18 0.30 -13.81 -1.93
C THR A 18 0.60 -12.39 -2.38
N TYR A 19 1.63 -11.80 -1.79
CA TYR A 19 2.12 -10.47 -2.17
C TYR A 19 2.70 -10.46 -3.58
N VAL A 20 2.29 -9.47 -4.36
CA VAL A 20 2.88 -9.11 -5.65
C VAL A 20 3.53 -7.74 -5.56
N ASP A 21 4.58 -7.54 -6.35
CA ASP A 21 5.25 -6.25 -6.46
C ASP A 21 4.37 -5.25 -7.24
N SER A 22 4.26 -4.03 -6.72
CA SER A 22 3.66 -2.91 -7.45
C SER A 22 4.67 -2.22 -8.37
N GLU A 23 4.18 -1.31 -9.22
CA GLU A 23 5.05 -0.41 -9.98
C GLU A 23 5.68 0.70 -9.10
N ILE A 24 5.21 0.84 -7.85
CA ILE A 24 5.81 1.73 -6.85
C ILE A 24 7.11 1.10 -6.33
N GLN A 25 8.19 1.43 -7.04
CA GLN A 25 9.55 1.01 -6.71
C GLN A 25 10.56 2.10 -7.01
N PHE A 26 11.64 2.16 -6.21
CA PHE A 26 12.71 3.14 -6.40
C PHE A 26 14.00 2.71 -5.71
N GLN A 27 15.11 3.20 -6.26
CA GLN A 27 16.44 2.98 -5.73
C GLN A 27 16.87 4.26 -4.99
N PRO A 28 16.96 4.27 -3.66
CA PRO A 28 17.43 5.45 -2.94
C PRO A 28 18.96 5.58 -3.03
N GLU A 29 19.45 6.78 -2.77
CA GLU A 29 20.88 7.05 -2.65
C GLU A 29 21.46 6.41 -1.38
N PRO A 30 22.74 6.00 -1.39
CA PRO A 30 23.41 5.46 -0.20
C PRO A 30 23.64 6.53 0.88
N ASN A 31 23.59 6.13 2.15
CA ASN A 31 23.85 6.94 3.33
C ASN A 31 23.03 8.26 3.39
N ALA A 32 21.75 8.18 3.03
CA ALA A 32 20.83 9.30 2.99
C ALA A 32 19.62 9.05 3.89
N GLU A 33 18.93 10.13 4.25
CA GLU A 33 17.67 10.09 4.99
C GLU A 33 16.56 10.66 4.13
N TYR A 34 15.41 10.00 4.15
CA TYR A 34 14.26 10.38 3.34
C TYR A 34 13.00 10.50 4.20
N GLU A 35 12.13 11.43 3.80
CA GLU A 35 10.70 11.38 4.12
C GLU A 35 9.91 10.90 2.91
N TYR A 36 8.75 10.27 3.15
CA TYR A 36 7.87 9.82 2.09
C TYR A 36 6.39 9.95 2.46
N ASP A 37 5.58 10.11 1.42
CA ASP A 37 4.12 10.01 1.44
C ASP A 37 3.67 9.08 0.31
N LEU A 38 3.05 7.96 0.68
CA LEU A 38 2.39 7.01 -0.20
C LEU A 38 0.88 7.24 -0.17
N LEU A 39 0.34 7.63 -1.31
CA LEU A 39 -1.08 7.81 -1.56
C LEU A 39 -1.56 6.59 -2.36
N ILE A 40 -2.43 5.77 -1.77
CA ILE A 40 -2.94 4.55 -2.39
C ILE A 40 -4.38 4.78 -2.80
N SER A 41 -4.69 4.48 -4.06
CA SER A 41 -6.05 4.31 -4.55
C SER A 41 -6.25 2.87 -4.98
N TYR A 42 -7.31 2.24 -4.51
CA TYR A 42 -7.66 0.88 -4.87
C TYR A 42 -9.17 0.73 -4.99
N SER A 43 -9.61 -0.37 -5.58
CA SER A 43 -11.01 -0.76 -5.57
C SER A 43 -11.12 -2.27 -5.42
N THR A 44 -12.32 -2.73 -5.10
CA THR A 44 -12.66 -4.15 -5.08
C THR A 44 -13.97 -4.34 -5.85
N GLU A 45 -14.10 -5.48 -6.51
CA GLU A 45 -15.38 -5.93 -7.08
C GLU A 45 -16.26 -6.63 -6.04
N SER A 46 -15.73 -6.87 -4.84
CA SER A 46 -16.45 -7.41 -3.70
C SER A 46 -17.10 -6.31 -2.85
N GLU A 47 -18.14 -6.68 -2.11
CA GLU A 47 -18.76 -5.82 -1.08
C GLU A 47 -17.83 -5.58 0.14
N ALA A 48 -16.86 -6.48 0.34
CA ALA A 48 -15.85 -6.33 1.39
C ALA A 48 -14.55 -5.77 0.80
N PRO A 49 -13.99 -4.66 1.34
CA PRO A 49 -12.68 -4.21 0.94
C PRO A 49 -11.62 -5.22 1.37
N ASP A 50 -10.76 -5.57 0.43
CA ASP A 50 -9.85 -6.68 0.61
C ASP A 50 -8.44 -6.34 0.13
N PHE A 51 -7.90 -5.21 0.60
CA PHE A 51 -6.58 -4.74 0.21
C PHE A 51 -5.62 -4.73 1.39
N ARG A 52 -4.44 -5.30 1.19
CA ARG A 52 -3.31 -5.13 2.11
C ARG A 52 -2.03 -4.81 1.37
N TRP A 53 -1.16 -4.07 2.04
CA TRP A 53 0.15 -3.71 1.51
C TRP A 53 1.24 -3.78 2.57
N ARG A 54 2.47 -3.82 2.07
CA ARG A 54 3.69 -3.65 2.88
C ARG A 54 4.81 -3.10 2.03
N TRP A 55 5.82 -2.56 2.69
CA TRP A 55 7.13 -2.41 2.07
C TRP A 55 7.83 -3.77 2.06
N GLN A 56 8.64 -4.02 1.04
CA GLN A 56 9.43 -5.24 1.00
C GLN A 56 10.31 -5.39 2.26
N PRO A 57 10.65 -6.62 2.67
CA PRO A 57 11.48 -6.86 3.84
C PRO A 57 12.83 -6.14 3.77
N GLU A 58 13.32 -5.65 4.91
CA GLU A 58 14.64 -5.01 5.03
C GLU A 58 15.77 -5.94 4.56
N THR A 59 15.64 -7.25 4.79
CA THR A 59 16.62 -8.25 4.32
C THR A 59 16.79 -8.29 2.81
N THR A 60 15.82 -7.75 2.05
CA THR A 60 15.83 -7.69 0.59
C THR A 60 15.99 -6.26 0.08
N GLY A 61 15.50 -5.26 0.85
CA GLY A 61 15.55 -3.85 0.46
C GLY A 61 16.65 -3.01 1.09
N GLY A 62 17.35 -3.55 2.08
CA GLY A 62 18.41 -2.84 2.80
C GLY A 62 17.94 -1.63 3.61
N VAL A 63 16.62 -1.44 3.79
CA VAL A 63 16.05 -0.31 4.52
C VAL A 63 14.89 -0.70 5.45
N LEU A 64 14.82 -0.01 6.57
CA LEU A 64 13.74 -0.08 7.54
C LEU A 64 12.88 1.19 7.47
N PHE A 65 11.59 1.04 7.13
CA PHE A 65 10.65 2.16 7.12
C PHE A 65 10.03 2.42 8.49
N CYS A 66 10.13 3.66 8.98
CA CYS A 66 9.34 4.16 10.10
C CYS A 66 7.99 4.67 9.61
N SER A 67 7.05 3.74 9.40
CA SER A 67 5.76 3.98 8.75
C SER A 67 4.69 4.48 9.72
N PHE A 68 3.83 5.38 9.26
CA PHE A 68 2.60 5.83 9.91
C PHE A 68 1.46 5.71 8.89
N THR A 69 0.52 4.81 9.14
CA THR A 69 -0.56 4.53 8.21
C THR A 69 -1.87 5.14 8.63
N GLN A 70 -2.73 5.40 7.65
CA GLN A 70 -4.12 5.79 7.83
C GLN A 70 -4.99 5.04 6.82
N ALA A 71 -5.94 4.24 7.31
CA ALA A 71 -6.93 3.55 6.48
C ALA A 71 -8.23 3.30 7.25
N TYR A 72 -9.33 3.06 6.53
CA TYR A 72 -10.59 2.63 7.16
C TYR A 72 -10.44 1.28 7.87
N VAL A 73 -11.24 1.08 8.92
CA VAL A 73 -11.43 -0.23 9.56
C VAL A 73 -11.98 -1.25 8.56
N LEU A 74 -11.50 -2.51 8.62
CA LEU A 74 -11.85 -3.58 7.68
C LEU A 74 -13.36 -3.76 7.49
N ALA A 75 -14.11 -3.77 8.60
CA ALA A 75 -15.57 -3.89 8.60
C ALA A 75 -16.22 -2.55 9.00
N ALA A 76 -16.04 -1.52 8.18
CA ALA A 76 -16.72 -0.25 8.40
C ALA A 76 -18.24 -0.43 8.23
N THR A 77 -19.03 0.13 9.15
CA THR A 77 -20.49 0.14 9.03
C THR A 77 -20.96 1.40 8.29
N GLY A 78 -22.09 1.30 7.59
CA GLY A 78 -22.63 2.39 6.79
C GLY A 78 -22.42 2.19 5.29
N THR A 79 -22.63 3.22 4.48
CA THR A 79 -22.39 3.22 3.03
C THR A 79 -21.03 3.86 2.72
N PHE A 80 -20.52 3.69 1.49
CA PHE A 80 -19.31 4.37 1.03
C PHE A 80 -19.36 5.90 1.14
N ASN A 81 -20.55 6.50 1.23
CA ASN A 81 -20.75 7.94 1.43
C ASN A 81 -20.96 8.35 2.90
N SER A 82 -21.04 7.40 3.84
CA SER A 82 -21.13 7.72 5.26
C SER A 82 -19.75 7.76 5.91
N GLY A 83 -19.57 8.63 6.91
CA GLY A 83 -18.34 8.64 7.71
C GLY A 83 -18.14 7.31 8.45
N ALA A 84 -16.87 6.89 8.59
CA ALA A 84 -16.49 5.66 9.27
C ALA A 84 -15.17 5.82 10.05
N ALA A 85 -14.88 4.87 10.94
CA ALA A 85 -13.67 4.90 11.75
C ALA A 85 -12.40 4.70 10.91
N ILE A 86 -11.38 5.49 11.23
CA ILE A 86 -10.06 5.42 10.61
C ILE A 86 -9.07 4.85 11.63
N ILE A 87 -8.30 3.84 11.21
CA ILE A 87 -7.25 3.25 12.02
C ILE A 87 -5.92 3.90 11.64
N GLN A 88 -5.26 4.46 12.65
CA GLN A 88 -3.89 4.94 12.55
C GLN A 88 -2.95 3.93 13.21
N ARG A 89 -1.87 3.53 12.53
CA ARG A 89 -0.90 2.55 13.05
C ARG A 89 0.54 2.99 12.75
N ARG A 90 1.48 2.48 13.54
CA ARG A 90 2.92 2.49 13.24
C ARG A 90 3.40 1.06 12.97
N PRO A 91 3.11 0.48 11.80
CA PRO A 91 3.51 -0.88 11.49
C PRO A 91 5.02 -0.99 11.32
N GLY A 92 5.59 -2.16 11.65
CA GLY A 92 6.94 -2.51 11.22
C GLY A 92 6.97 -2.73 9.70
N ASN A 93 8.17 -2.83 9.11
CA ASN A 93 8.33 -2.89 7.65
C ASN A 93 7.50 -4.01 7.02
N THR A 94 7.63 -5.22 7.58
CA THR A 94 6.99 -6.46 7.12
C THR A 94 5.60 -6.70 7.73
N THR A 95 5.14 -5.84 8.63
CA THR A 95 3.80 -5.96 9.20
C THR A 95 2.76 -5.61 8.14
N ASP A 96 1.79 -6.50 7.96
CA ASP A 96 0.69 -6.31 7.02
C ASP A 96 -0.10 -5.04 7.39
N ARG A 97 -0.27 -4.16 6.40
CA ARG A 97 -1.12 -2.98 6.49
C ARG A 97 -2.40 -3.30 5.77
N VAL A 98 -3.51 -3.37 6.49
CA VAL A 98 -4.82 -3.72 5.93
C VAL A 98 -5.64 -2.45 5.75
N ALA A 99 -6.14 -2.22 4.53
CA ALA A 99 -7.07 -1.15 4.20
C ALA A 99 -8.49 -1.69 4.14
N GLY A 100 -9.34 -1.16 5.00
CA GLY A 100 -10.76 -1.50 5.09
C GLY A 100 -11.68 -0.51 4.42
N GLY A 101 -12.90 -0.40 4.94
CA GLY A 101 -13.97 0.44 4.39
C GLY A 101 -15.28 -0.34 4.21
N ASN A 102 -16.26 0.30 3.59
CA ASN A 102 -17.34 -0.39 2.92
C ASN A 102 -17.14 -0.12 1.44
N ALA A 103 -16.87 -1.17 0.68
CA ALA A 103 -16.80 -1.07 -0.77
C ALA A 103 -18.18 -1.44 -1.31
N GLY A 104 -18.98 -0.48 -1.76
CA GLY A 104 -19.96 -0.85 -2.78
C GLY A 104 -19.19 -1.39 -3.99
N ILE A 105 -19.77 -2.31 -4.78
CA ILE A 105 -19.15 -2.79 -6.02
C ILE A 105 -18.61 -1.61 -6.84
N ALA A 106 -17.34 -1.71 -7.26
CA ALA A 106 -16.64 -0.68 -8.05
C ALA A 106 -16.46 0.69 -7.35
N THR A 107 -16.44 0.72 -6.01
CA THR A 107 -16.07 1.93 -5.24
C THR A 107 -14.56 2.11 -5.19
N PHE A 108 -14.09 3.35 -5.36
CA PHE A 108 -12.69 3.72 -5.16
C PHE A 108 -12.46 4.06 -3.68
N LEU A 109 -11.50 3.37 -3.08
CA LEU A 109 -11.08 3.52 -1.70
C LEU A 109 -9.64 4.06 -1.63
N SER A 110 -9.30 4.64 -0.49
CA SER A 110 -7.98 5.23 -0.26
C SER A 110 -7.32 4.72 1.01
N ALA A 111 -6.01 4.55 0.95
CA ALA A 111 -5.16 4.36 2.11
C ALA A 111 -3.91 5.23 2.01
N TYR A 112 -3.33 5.56 3.15
CA TYR A 112 -2.16 6.44 3.23
C TYR A 112 -1.08 5.78 4.08
N ASP A 113 0.17 5.91 3.67
CA ASP A 113 1.34 5.53 4.46
C ASP A 113 2.39 6.63 4.33
N ARG A 114 2.87 7.15 5.45
CA ARG A 114 3.87 8.22 5.48
C ARG A 114 4.94 7.91 6.49
N GLY A 115 6.13 8.45 6.31
CA GLY A 115 7.17 8.23 7.30
C GLY A 115 8.55 8.63 6.84
N THR A 116 9.54 8.06 7.50
CA THR A 116 10.95 8.26 7.19
C THR A 116 11.70 6.95 7.12
N PHE A 117 12.83 6.95 6.42
CA PHE A 117 13.80 5.85 6.42
C PHE A 117 15.21 6.38 6.16
N SER A 118 16.20 5.61 6.58
CA SER A 118 17.62 5.87 6.30
C SER A 118 18.20 4.73 5.50
N THR A 119 19.14 5.02 4.61
CA THR A 119 19.82 4.03 3.77
C THR A 119 21.21 3.70 4.30
N ASN A 120 21.65 2.47 4.02
CA ASN A 120 23.03 2.04 4.26
C ASN A 120 23.94 2.47 3.08
N ALA A 121 25.18 1.96 3.03
CA ALA A 121 26.15 2.31 2.00
C ALA A 121 25.85 1.73 0.60
N ALA A 122 24.95 0.76 0.50
CA ALA A 122 24.57 0.08 -0.75
C ALA A 122 23.10 -0.37 -0.65
N PRO A 123 22.13 0.56 -0.68
CA PRO A 123 20.73 0.19 -0.58
C PRO A 123 20.30 -0.57 -1.84
N ASP A 124 19.30 -1.44 -1.70
CA ASP A 124 18.70 -2.16 -2.83
C ASP A 124 17.44 -1.43 -3.34
N LEU A 125 16.91 -1.93 -4.46
CA LEU A 125 15.67 -1.43 -5.04
C LEU A 125 14.51 -1.69 -4.08
N ILE A 126 13.88 -0.64 -3.57
CA ILE A 126 12.72 -0.72 -2.67
C ILE A 126 11.45 -0.92 -3.49
N LYS A 127 10.57 -1.80 -3.02
CA LYS A 127 9.27 -2.05 -3.64
C LYS A 127 8.15 -2.01 -2.61
N MET A 128 7.03 -1.41 -3.00
CA MET A 128 5.75 -1.60 -2.34
C MET A 128 5.12 -2.89 -2.89
N GLN A 129 4.66 -3.75 -1.98
CA GLN A 129 3.98 -4.99 -2.31
C GLN A 129 2.54 -4.93 -1.82
N PHE A 130 1.63 -5.55 -2.56
CA PHE A 130 0.23 -5.63 -2.18
C PHE A 130 -0.38 -7.00 -2.48
N ALA A 131 -1.51 -7.30 -1.86
CA ALA A 131 -2.26 -8.53 -2.02
C ALA A 131 -3.71 -8.33 -1.59
N GLN A 132 -4.53 -9.35 -1.85
CA GLN A 132 -5.77 -9.51 -1.08
C GLN A 132 -5.46 -9.82 0.38
N ASN A 133 -6.29 -9.30 1.29
CA ASN A 133 -6.19 -9.62 2.72
C ASN A 133 -6.87 -10.97 3.05
N THR A 134 -7.91 -11.30 2.31
CA THR A 134 -8.74 -12.50 2.36
C THR A 134 -8.65 -13.19 1.00
N SER A 135 -8.91 -14.49 0.94
CA SER A 135 -8.98 -15.15 -0.35
C SER A 135 -10.35 -14.90 -0.97
N SER A 136 -10.44 -14.16 -2.08
CA SER A 136 -11.69 -13.90 -2.81
C SER A 136 -11.54 -14.13 -4.32
N ALA A 137 -12.59 -14.59 -4.99
CA ALA A 137 -12.60 -14.66 -6.45
C ALA A 137 -12.79 -13.29 -7.11
N ASP A 138 -13.34 -12.33 -6.37
CA ASP A 138 -13.55 -10.96 -6.83
C ASP A 138 -12.22 -10.23 -6.96
N ASP A 139 -12.11 -9.36 -7.97
CA ASP A 139 -10.90 -8.61 -8.24
C ASP A 139 -10.66 -7.53 -7.18
N THR A 140 -9.42 -7.47 -6.69
CA THR A 140 -8.89 -6.32 -5.97
C THR A 140 -7.87 -5.63 -6.85
N ILE A 141 -8.04 -4.33 -7.06
CA ILE A 141 -7.32 -3.57 -8.08
C ILE A 141 -6.56 -2.43 -7.42
N LEU A 142 -5.23 -2.45 -7.51
CA LEU A 142 -4.39 -1.29 -7.24
C LEU A 142 -4.47 -0.35 -8.45
N ARG A 143 -4.96 0.87 -8.25
CA ARG A 143 -5.27 1.77 -9.35
C ARG A 143 -4.05 2.56 -9.83
N GLY A 144 -3.81 2.50 -11.13
CA GLY A 144 -2.82 3.28 -11.86
C GLY A 144 -3.38 4.60 -12.40
N GLY A 145 -2.82 5.10 -13.50
CA GLY A 145 -3.36 6.25 -14.21
C GLY A 145 -3.43 7.54 -13.38
N ASN A 146 -2.41 7.80 -12.57
CA ASN A 146 -2.31 8.97 -11.67
C ASN A 146 -3.08 8.92 -10.34
N GLN A 147 -3.55 7.74 -9.94
CA GLN A 147 -4.31 7.58 -8.69
C GLN A 147 -3.44 7.12 -7.52
N THR A 148 -2.54 6.16 -7.72
CA THR A 148 -1.55 5.74 -6.72
C THR A 148 -0.19 6.39 -6.97
N ARG A 149 0.39 7.00 -5.93
CA ARG A 149 1.61 7.81 -6.01
C ARG A 149 2.47 7.68 -4.76
N LEU A 150 3.78 7.65 -4.95
CA LEU A 150 4.78 7.82 -3.90
C LEU A 150 5.53 9.13 -4.12
N LEU A 151 5.48 9.98 -3.12
CA LEU A 151 6.36 11.13 -2.96
C LEU A 151 7.47 10.70 -2.01
N VAL A 152 8.71 10.88 -2.45
CA VAL A 152 9.90 10.59 -1.64
C VAL A 152 10.85 11.76 -1.80
N GLN A 153 11.32 12.28 -0.68
CA GLN A 153 12.16 13.46 -0.62
C GLN A 153 13.32 13.21 0.31
N ARG A 154 14.53 13.49 -0.17
CA ARG A 154 15.73 13.44 0.65
C ARG A 154 15.71 14.61 1.64
N ILE A 155 15.93 14.31 2.91
CA ILE A 155 15.99 15.30 4.00
C ILE A 155 17.39 15.41 4.61
N ARG A 156 18.29 14.46 4.33
CA ARG A 156 19.71 14.49 4.73
C ARG A 156 20.58 13.69 3.78
#